data_AF-A0A642C3L7-F1
#
_entry.id   AF-A0A642C3L7-F1
#
_cell.length_a   1.000
_cell.length_b   1.000
_cell.length_c   1.000
_cell.angle_alpha   90.00
_cell.angle_beta   90.00
_cell.angle_gamma   90.00
#
_symmetry.space_group_name_H-M   'P 1'
#
loop_
_entity.id
_entity.type
_entity.pdbx_description
1 polymer ?
#
loop_
_entity_poly.entity_id
_entity_poly.type
_entity_poly.pdbx_seq_one_letter_code
_entity_poly.pdbx_strand_id
1 'polypeptide(L)'
;FCQGDIVVTDIRTAEMTKVVENTFRAVNIAFANELARICRHDNMDVYEIIRICNMHPRVNILQPGPGVGGHCISVDPWFLVGDYPQLAKVIDESMKTNDSQPTFVLNRIYEIMKENGITDNRKVGLYGLTYKENVDDYRESPALQILEAQERHLARPLRCYDPFLEGHKIVENQYSSFDEFLSDMDMVVILVKHDHIKRNWDKLKGKVILDCCNICPLEGIYHI
;
A
#
# COMPACT_ATOMS: atom_id res chain seq x y z
N PHE A 1 -30.98 -6.51 -6.40
CA PHE A 1 -30.59 -7.59 -7.34
C PHE A 1 -29.65 -6.98 -8.37
N CYS A 2 -28.48 -7.59 -8.60
CA CYS A 2 -27.54 -7.11 -9.61
C CYS A 2 -28.05 -7.49 -11.01
N GLN A 3 -28.08 -6.54 -11.95
CA GLN A 3 -28.26 -6.84 -13.39
C GLN A 3 -26.87 -6.91 -14.03
N GLY A 4 -26.57 -8.02 -14.71
CA GLY A 4 -25.30 -8.21 -15.40
C GLY A 4 -25.37 -9.37 -16.38
N ASP A 5 -24.46 -9.35 -17.36
CA ASP A 5 -24.34 -10.41 -18.36
C ASP A 5 -23.81 -11.70 -17.72
N ILE A 6 -24.43 -12.84 -18.05
CA ILE A 6 -23.96 -14.17 -17.61
C ILE A 6 -23.23 -14.82 -18.77
N VAL A 7 -21.92 -15.04 -18.59
CA VAL A 7 -21.08 -15.75 -19.56
C VAL A 7 -21.08 -17.24 -19.22
N VAL A 8 -21.44 -18.09 -20.19
CA VAL A 8 -21.44 -19.56 -20.03
C VAL A 8 -20.14 -20.13 -20.58
N THR A 9 -19.45 -20.92 -19.77
CA THR A 9 -18.17 -21.57 -20.13
C THR A 9 -17.98 -22.88 -19.34
N ASP A 10 -16.94 -23.65 -19.62
CA ASP A 10 -16.57 -24.83 -18.83
C ASP A 10 -15.92 -24.47 -17.48
N ILE A 11 -15.92 -25.43 -16.54
CA ILE A 11 -15.47 -25.20 -15.17
C ILE A 11 -13.99 -24.75 -15.08
N ARG A 12 -13.11 -25.32 -15.91
CA ARG A 12 -11.67 -25.00 -15.86
C ARG A 12 -11.42 -23.58 -16.32
N THR A 13 -12.09 -23.17 -17.40
CA THR A 13 -12.03 -21.80 -17.89
C THR A 13 -12.57 -20.81 -16.86
N ALA A 14 -13.68 -21.14 -16.18
CA ALA A 14 -14.25 -20.29 -15.13
C ALA A 14 -13.28 -20.11 -13.94
N GLU A 15 -12.68 -21.20 -13.45
CA GLU A 15 -11.71 -21.17 -12.35
C GLU A 15 -10.46 -20.37 -12.71
N MET A 16 -9.86 -20.68 -13.86
CA MET A 16 -8.65 -20.00 -14.34
C MET A 16 -8.87 -18.50 -14.57
N THR A 17 -10.05 -18.11 -15.06
CA THR A 17 -10.39 -16.70 -15.30
C THR A 17 -10.25 -15.88 -14.02
N LYS A 18 -10.76 -16.38 -12.89
CA LYS A 18 -10.71 -15.67 -11.61
C LYS A 18 -9.27 -15.47 -11.11
N VAL A 19 -8.45 -16.51 -11.23
CA VAL A 19 -7.04 -16.48 -10.83
C VAL A 19 -6.26 -15.51 -11.72
N VAL A 20 -6.48 -15.55 -13.04
CA VAL A 20 -5.82 -14.69 -14.02
C VAL A 20 -6.18 -13.22 -13.85
N GLU A 21 -7.43 -12.87 -13.52
CA GLU A 21 -7.83 -11.49 -13.20
C GLU A 21 -6.99 -10.90 -12.06
N ASN A 22 -6.87 -11.64 -10.95
CA ASN A 22 -6.09 -11.20 -9.79
C ASN A 22 -4.58 -11.19 -10.09
N THR A 23 -4.11 -12.15 -10.89
CA THR A 23 -2.71 -12.23 -11.33
C THR A 23 -2.34 -11.04 -12.22
N PHE A 24 -3.17 -10.70 -13.20
CA PHE A 24 -2.96 -9.52 -14.04
C PHE A 24 -2.85 -8.26 -13.18
N ARG A 25 -3.73 -8.11 -12.19
CA ARG A 25 -3.68 -6.97 -11.28
C ARG A 25 -2.41 -6.97 -10.42
N ALA A 26 -2.00 -8.11 -9.87
CA ALA A 26 -0.78 -8.23 -9.06
C ALA A 26 0.48 -7.86 -9.85
N VAL A 27 0.61 -8.38 -11.08
CA VAL A 27 1.74 -8.08 -11.98
C VAL A 27 1.80 -6.59 -12.32
N ASN A 28 0.65 -5.95 -12.61
CA ASN A 28 0.63 -4.52 -12.93
C ASN A 28 0.90 -3.64 -11.71
N ILE A 29 0.52 -4.06 -10.49
CA ILE A 29 0.92 -3.36 -9.25
C ILE A 29 2.44 -3.47 -9.05
N ALA A 30 3.02 -4.66 -9.28
CA ALA A 30 4.47 -4.87 -9.16
C ALA A 30 5.24 -3.98 -10.14
N PHE A 31 4.78 -3.90 -11.38
CA PHE A 31 5.36 -3.00 -12.39
C PHE A 31 5.27 -1.52 -11.96
N ALA A 32 4.14 -1.07 -11.44
CA ALA A 32 3.98 0.29 -10.94
C ALA A 32 4.93 0.59 -9.77
N ASN A 33 5.05 -0.33 -8.82
CA ASN A 33 5.94 -0.21 -7.66
C ASN A 33 7.42 -0.19 -8.09
N GLU A 34 7.82 -1.04 -9.04
CA GLU A 34 9.17 -1.04 -9.60
C GLU A 34 9.47 0.29 -10.32
N LEU A 35 8.53 0.78 -11.12
CA LEU A 35 8.65 2.08 -11.78
C LEU A 35 8.83 3.23 -10.77
N ALA A 36 8.11 3.22 -9.65
CA ALA A 36 8.28 4.21 -8.59
C ALA A 36 9.72 4.22 -8.03
N ARG A 37 10.32 3.03 -7.86
CA ARG A 37 11.71 2.89 -7.39
C ARG A 37 12.72 3.42 -8.42
N ILE A 38 12.50 3.14 -9.70
CA ILE A 38 13.34 3.65 -10.81
C ILE A 38 13.26 5.18 -10.85
N CYS A 39 12.04 5.73 -10.87
CA CYS A 39 11.82 7.17 -10.89
C CYS A 39 12.45 7.86 -9.68
N ARG A 40 12.35 7.25 -8.48
CA ARG A 40 13.02 7.75 -7.29
C ARG A 40 14.55 7.77 -7.42
N HIS A 41 15.15 6.73 -7.99
CA HIS A 41 16.60 6.67 -8.19
C HIS A 41 17.10 7.80 -9.09
N ASP A 42 16.36 8.12 -10.13
CA ASP A 42 16.71 9.12 -11.14
C ASP A 42 16.06 10.49 -10.89
N ASN A 43 15.47 10.71 -9.72
CA ASN A 43 14.80 11.97 -9.35
C ASN A 43 13.72 12.43 -10.36
N MET A 44 12.88 11.50 -10.78
CA MET A 44 11.73 11.70 -11.68
C MET A 44 10.40 11.54 -10.94
N ASP A 45 9.36 12.21 -11.43
CA ASP A 45 7.99 12.05 -10.94
C ASP A 45 7.29 10.86 -11.60
N VAL A 46 7.13 9.76 -10.85
CA VAL A 46 6.45 8.55 -11.32
C VAL A 46 4.98 8.79 -11.66
N TYR A 47 4.29 9.68 -10.94
CA TYR A 47 2.87 9.91 -11.15
C TYR A 47 2.61 10.69 -12.44
N GLU A 48 3.48 11.66 -12.74
CA GLU A 48 3.44 12.39 -14.01
C GLU A 48 3.78 11.46 -15.19
N ILE A 49 4.78 10.60 -15.04
CA ILE A 49 5.12 9.58 -16.05
C ILE A 49 3.93 8.65 -16.29
N ILE A 50 3.33 8.10 -15.24
CA ILE A 50 2.15 7.22 -15.34
C ILE A 50 1.00 7.97 -16.03
N ARG A 51 0.74 9.23 -15.65
CA ARG A 51 -0.32 10.06 -16.24
C ARG A 51 -0.13 10.20 -17.75
N ILE A 52 1.09 10.51 -18.20
CA ILE A 52 1.41 10.68 -19.62
C ILE A 52 1.35 9.34 -20.36
N CYS A 53 1.93 8.27 -19.81
CA CYS A 53 1.89 6.92 -20.41
C CYS A 53 0.45 6.44 -20.62
N ASN A 54 -0.43 6.68 -19.65
CA ASN A 54 -1.84 6.30 -19.70
C ASN A 54 -2.69 7.14 -20.68
N MET A 55 -2.12 8.18 -21.31
CA MET A 55 -2.78 8.85 -22.44
C MET A 55 -2.80 7.98 -23.70
N HIS A 56 -1.94 6.96 -23.79
CA HIS A 56 -1.95 6.02 -24.91
C HIS A 56 -3.08 4.98 -24.73
N PRO A 57 -3.94 4.74 -25.75
CA PRO A 57 -5.21 4.00 -25.59
C PRO A 57 -5.07 2.51 -25.22
N ARG A 58 -3.85 1.97 -25.25
CA ARG A 58 -3.55 0.57 -24.92
C ARG A 58 -2.66 0.43 -23.68
N VAL A 59 -2.41 1.52 -22.96
CA VAL A 59 -1.55 1.56 -21.78
C VAL A 59 -2.40 1.95 -20.58
N ASN A 60 -2.32 1.16 -19.52
CA ASN A 60 -3.01 1.40 -18.26
C ASN A 60 -2.14 0.93 -17.09
N ILE A 61 -1.11 1.72 -16.78
CA ILE A 61 -0.23 1.51 -15.64
C ILE A 61 -1.03 1.85 -14.38
N LEU A 62 -1.02 0.93 -13.41
CA LEU A 62 -1.65 1.12 -12.12
C LEU A 62 -0.86 2.11 -11.26
N GLN A 63 -1.47 2.60 -10.19
CA GLN A 63 -0.77 3.46 -9.23
C GLN A 63 0.10 2.60 -8.30
N PRO A 64 1.35 3.03 -8.01
CA PRO A 64 2.17 2.39 -6.99
C PRO A 64 1.53 2.59 -5.61
N GLY A 65 1.93 1.78 -4.64
CA GLY A 65 1.35 1.79 -3.30
C GLY A 65 2.28 1.26 -2.22
N PRO A 66 1.79 1.15 -0.97
CA PRO A 66 2.60 0.68 0.16
C PRO A 66 2.82 -0.85 0.17
N GLY A 67 2.11 -1.57 -0.69
CA GLY A 67 2.13 -3.02 -0.78
C GLY A 67 0.80 -3.54 -1.32
N VAL A 68 0.66 -4.86 -1.34
CA VAL A 68 -0.58 -5.54 -1.74
C VAL A 68 -1.15 -6.26 -0.52
N GLY A 69 -2.44 -6.02 -0.25
CA GLY A 69 -3.15 -6.70 0.82
C GLY A 69 -4.49 -7.26 0.40
N GLY A 70 -5.18 -7.85 1.39
CA GLY A 70 -6.35 -8.69 1.17
C GLY A 70 -5.98 -10.06 0.61
N HIS A 71 -6.90 -11.02 0.69
CA HIS A 71 -6.59 -12.40 0.32
C HIS A 71 -6.42 -12.62 -1.19
N CYS A 72 -7.27 -12.02 -2.02
CA CYS A 72 -7.35 -12.40 -3.43
C CYS A 72 -6.08 -12.08 -4.23
N ILE A 73 -5.57 -10.86 -4.13
CA ILE A 73 -4.42 -10.43 -4.95
C ILE A 73 -3.11 -10.99 -4.38
N SER A 74 -3.00 -11.10 -3.05
CA SER A 74 -1.79 -11.58 -2.39
C SER A 74 -1.62 -13.10 -2.45
N VAL A 75 -2.69 -13.86 -2.67
CA VAL A 75 -2.66 -15.34 -2.63
C VAL A 75 -2.87 -15.96 -4.01
N ASP A 76 -3.87 -15.53 -4.79
CA ASP A 76 -4.26 -16.24 -6.01
C ASP A 76 -3.12 -16.45 -7.03
N PRO A 77 -2.21 -15.47 -7.26
CA PRO A 77 -1.10 -15.67 -8.20
C PRO A 77 -0.14 -16.79 -7.78
N TRP A 78 -0.03 -17.09 -6.49
CA TRP A 78 0.81 -18.18 -5.98
C TRP A 78 0.29 -19.56 -6.38
N PHE A 79 -1.01 -19.74 -6.68
CA PHE A 79 -1.49 -21.00 -7.26
C PHE A 79 -0.83 -21.27 -8.62
N LEU A 80 -0.71 -20.25 -9.48
CA LEU A 80 -0.04 -20.39 -10.78
C LEU A 80 1.45 -20.64 -10.64
N VAL A 81 2.11 -19.97 -9.69
CA VAL A 81 3.54 -20.20 -9.42
C VAL A 81 3.78 -21.59 -8.84
N GLY A 82 2.93 -22.05 -7.94
CA GLY A 82 3.02 -23.38 -7.34
C GLY A 82 2.78 -24.51 -8.33
N ASP A 83 1.74 -24.38 -9.18
CA ASP A 83 1.38 -25.40 -10.16
C ASP A 83 2.30 -25.39 -11.39
N TYR A 84 2.82 -24.22 -11.77
CA TYR A 84 3.63 -24.02 -12.97
C TYR A 84 4.97 -23.28 -12.71
N PRO A 85 5.81 -23.73 -11.77
CA PRO A 85 6.99 -22.98 -11.29
C PRO A 85 8.05 -22.72 -12.37
N GLN A 86 8.11 -23.55 -13.41
CA GLN A 86 9.02 -23.35 -14.54
C GLN A 86 8.48 -22.41 -15.61
N LEU A 87 7.16 -22.18 -15.65
CA LEU A 87 6.51 -21.30 -16.63
C LEU A 87 6.22 -19.91 -16.05
N ALA A 88 5.82 -19.83 -14.77
CA ALA A 88 5.31 -18.63 -14.13
C ALA A 88 6.38 -17.63 -13.66
N LYS A 89 7.46 -17.43 -14.43
CA LYS A 89 8.62 -16.59 -14.01
C LYS A 89 8.26 -15.12 -13.81
N VAL A 90 7.46 -14.54 -14.69
CA VAL A 90 7.03 -13.12 -14.58
C VAL A 90 6.14 -12.92 -13.34
N ILE A 91 5.27 -13.90 -13.07
CA ILE A 91 4.34 -13.85 -11.93
C ILE A 91 5.13 -13.96 -10.63
N ASP A 92 6.06 -14.92 -10.54
CA ASP A 92 6.93 -15.12 -9.38
C ASP A 92 7.73 -13.86 -9.03
N GLU A 93 8.42 -13.24 -9.99
CA GLU A 93 9.16 -12.00 -9.74
C GLU A 93 8.23 -10.83 -9.37
N SER A 94 7.05 -10.76 -9.98
CA SER A 94 6.06 -9.72 -9.62
C SER A 94 5.59 -9.85 -8.17
N MET A 95 5.35 -11.09 -7.71
CA MET A 95 4.95 -11.34 -6.32
C MET A 95 6.06 -10.97 -5.34
N LYS A 96 7.31 -11.37 -5.62
CA LYS A 96 8.48 -10.96 -4.81
C LYS A 96 8.64 -9.44 -4.75
N THR A 97 8.44 -8.74 -5.86
CA THR A 97 8.47 -7.27 -5.89
C THR A 97 7.39 -6.68 -4.97
N ASN A 98 6.15 -7.18 -5.05
CA ASN A 98 5.06 -6.73 -4.18
C ASN A 98 5.33 -7.03 -2.70
N ASP A 99 5.83 -8.23 -2.37
CA ASP A 99 6.17 -8.63 -1.00
C ASP A 99 7.32 -7.80 -0.42
N SER A 100 8.18 -7.21 -1.27
CA SER A 100 9.27 -6.33 -0.83
C SER A 100 8.81 -4.89 -0.52
N GLN A 101 7.60 -4.51 -0.93
CA GLN A 101 7.11 -3.13 -0.86
C GLN A 101 6.96 -2.59 0.58
N PRO A 102 6.45 -3.35 1.57
CA PRO A 102 6.45 -2.93 2.98
C PRO A 102 7.83 -2.52 3.50
N THR A 103 8.86 -3.30 3.18
CA THR A 103 10.25 -3.02 3.57
C THR A 103 10.78 -1.78 2.85
N PHE A 104 10.43 -1.59 1.59
CA PHE A 104 10.75 -0.36 0.85
C PHE A 104 10.13 0.87 1.53
N VAL A 105 8.85 0.83 1.90
CA VAL A 105 8.18 1.92 2.64
C VAL A 105 8.87 2.17 3.98
N LEU A 106 9.23 1.12 4.72
CA LEU A 106 9.94 1.27 5.99
C LEU A 106 11.30 1.98 5.81
N ASN A 107 12.04 1.66 4.73
CA ASN A 107 13.27 2.38 4.39
C ASN A 107 12.99 3.84 4.00
N ARG A 108 11.92 4.12 3.26
CA ARG A 108 11.50 5.50 2.94
C ARG A 108 11.21 6.32 4.19
N ILE A 109 10.50 5.74 5.16
CA ILE A 109 10.25 6.36 6.46
C ILE A 109 11.58 6.74 7.13
N TYR A 110 12.53 5.80 7.20
CA TYR A 110 13.84 6.04 7.79
C TYR A 110 14.63 7.17 7.12
N GLU A 111 14.64 7.22 5.78
CA GLU A 111 15.31 8.28 5.02
C GLU A 111 14.71 9.66 5.33
N ILE A 112 13.38 9.76 5.34
CA ILE A 112 12.65 11.01 5.62
C ILE A 112 12.88 11.45 7.06
N MET A 113 12.87 10.51 8.02
CA MET A 113 13.19 10.79 9.41
C MET A 113 14.58 11.44 9.54
N LYS A 114 15.59 10.90 8.86
CA LYS A 114 16.95 11.46 8.84
C LYS A 114 16.99 12.87 8.26
N GLU A 115 16.33 13.08 7.13
CA GLU A 115 16.26 14.38 6.44
C GLU A 115 15.63 15.46 7.32
N ASN A 116 14.63 15.08 8.13
CA ASN A 116 13.87 15.99 8.99
C ASN A 116 14.34 16.00 10.46
N GLY A 117 15.45 15.31 10.80
CA GLY A 117 15.98 15.28 12.16
C GLY A 117 15.11 14.54 13.19
N ILE A 118 14.19 13.69 12.74
CA ILE A 118 13.33 12.88 13.62
C ILE A 118 14.13 11.64 14.07
N THR A 119 14.49 11.59 15.35
CA THR A 119 15.32 10.51 15.91
C THR A 119 14.53 9.46 16.70
N ASP A 120 13.35 9.83 17.23
CA ASP A 120 12.48 8.93 17.96
C ASP A 120 11.38 8.37 17.04
N ASN A 121 11.43 7.07 16.74
CA ASN A 121 10.43 6.44 15.88
C ASN A 121 9.03 6.42 16.49
N ARG A 122 8.87 6.68 17.80
CA ARG A 122 7.56 6.86 18.44
C ARG A 122 6.84 8.13 17.98
N LYS A 123 7.55 9.02 17.29
CA LYS A 123 7.01 10.23 16.64
C LYS A 123 6.53 9.97 15.21
N VAL A 124 6.56 8.73 14.74
CA VAL A 124 6.09 8.36 13.40
C VAL A 124 4.84 7.49 13.52
N GLY A 125 3.81 7.89 12.78
CA GLY A 125 2.49 7.28 12.83
C GLY A 125 2.03 6.75 11.48
N LEU A 126 1.57 5.51 11.45
CA LEU A 126 0.90 4.90 10.30
C LEU A 126 -0.60 5.23 10.32
N TYR A 127 -1.07 5.93 9.30
CA TYR A 127 -2.49 6.17 9.07
C TYR A 127 -3.05 5.10 8.12
N GLY A 128 -4.02 4.34 8.63
CA GLY A 128 -4.64 3.21 7.95
C GLY A 128 -3.97 1.88 8.31
N LEU A 129 -4.77 0.94 8.78
CA LEU A 129 -4.42 -0.45 9.13
C LEU A 129 -5.17 -1.46 8.26
N THR A 130 -6.26 -1.04 7.63
CA THR A 130 -7.05 -1.86 6.70
C THR A 130 -6.31 -2.06 5.38
N TYR A 131 -6.62 -3.10 4.62
CA TYR A 131 -5.98 -3.28 3.30
C TYR A 131 -6.67 -2.45 2.20
N LYS A 132 -7.90 -1.96 2.47
CA LYS A 132 -8.74 -1.25 1.51
C LYS A 132 -9.43 -0.07 2.19
N GLU A 133 -9.57 1.01 1.44
CA GLU A 133 -10.29 2.19 1.92
C GLU A 133 -11.73 1.88 2.32
N ASN A 134 -12.15 2.54 3.39
CA ASN A 134 -13.53 2.63 3.88
C ASN A 134 -14.20 1.29 4.25
N VAL A 135 -13.40 0.30 4.66
CA VAL A 135 -13.85 -0.98 5.22
C VAL A 135 -13.03 -1.30 6.47
N ASP A 136 -13.47 -2.25 7.29
CA ASP A 136 -12.83 -2.70 8.54
C ASP A 136 -11.93 -3.94 8.35
N ASP A 137 -11.69 -4.37 7.11
CA ASP A 137 -10.90 -5.56 6.82
C ASP A 137 -9.40 -5.24 6.79
N TYR A 138 -8.68 -5.74 7.80
CA TYR A 138 -7.24 -5.56 7.99
C TYR A 138 -6.41 -6.79 7.62
N ARG A 139 -7.04 -7.87 7.16
CA ARG A 139 -6.33 -9.11 6.84
C ARG A 139 -5.34 -8.88 5.70
N GLU A 140 -4.13 -9.42 5.88
CA GLU A 140 -3.01 -9.25 4.95
C GLU A 140 -2.68 -7.77 4.64
N SER A 141 -3.00 -6.81 5.52
CA SER A 141 -2.78 -5.40 5.19
C SER A 141 -1.29 -5.04 5.11
N PRO A 142 -0.91 -4.14 4.18
CA PRO A 142 0.48 -3.67 4.10
C PRO A 142 0.95 -3.01 5.41
N ALA A 143 0.05 -2.38 6.17
CA ALA A 143 0.38 -1.78 7.45
C ALA A 143 0.85 -2.81 8.48
N LEU A 144 0.18 -3.96 8.56
CA LEU A 144 0.60 -5.05 9.45
C LEU A 144 1.91 -5.69 8.98
N GLN A 145 2.10 -5.84 7.67
CA GLN A 145 3.37 -6.32 7.11
C GLN A 145 4.54 -5.37 7.42
N ILE A 146 4.32 -4.04 7.42
CA ILE A 146 5.32 -3.05 7.84
C ILE A 146 5.68 -3.23 9.32
N LEU A 147 4.68 -3.39 10.19
CA LEU A 147 4.91 -3.60 11.64
C LEU A 147 5.65 -4.92 11.90
N GLU A 148 5.31 -5.98 11.19
CA GLU A 148 5.99 -7.28 11.28
C GLU A 148 7.45 -7.17 10.79
N ALA A 149 7.69 -6.52 9.65
CA ALA A 149 9.03 -6.27 9.14
C ALA A 149 9.88 -5.49 10.16
N GLN A 150 9.28 -4.50 10.81
CA GLN A 150 9.94 -3.71 11.86
C GLN A 150 10.30 -4.56 13.09
N GLU A 151 9.40 -5.42 13.55
CA GLU A 151 9.63 -6.33 14.67
C GLU A 151 10.78 -7.30 14.39
N ARG A 152 10.86 -7.85 13.18
CA ARG A 152 11.97 -8.72 12.74
C ARG A 152 13.33 -8.04 12.82
N HIS A 153 13.37 -6.70 12.78
CA HIS A 153 14.58 -5.89 12.94
C HIS A 153 14.78 -5.36 14.38
N LEU A 154 14.06 -5.90 15.37
CA LEU A 154 14.14 -5.53 16.80
C LEU A 154 13.82 -4.05 17.08
N ALA A 155 13.12 -3.39 16.17
CA ALA A 155 12.72 -1.99 16.33
C ALA A 155 11.36 -1.91 17.04
N ARG A 156 11.19 -0.90 17.90
CA ARG A 156 9.91 -0.64 18.58
C ARG A 156 8.82 -0.34 17.56
N PRO A 157 7.60 -0.89 17.65
CA PRO A 157 6.57 -0.68 16.64
C PRO A 157 6.21 0.80 16.49
N LEU A 158 6.03 1.25 15.25
CA LEU A 158 5.47 2.58 14.92
C LEU A 158 4.08 2.75 15.52
N ARG A 159 3.63 3.97 15.78
CA ARG A 159 2.23 4.17 16.21
C ARG A 159 1.29 4.03 15.03
N CYS A 160 0.04 3.65 15.26
CA CYS A 160 -0.93 3.53 14.17
C CYS A 160 -2.32 3.99 14.57
N TYR A 161 -3.11 4.37 13.58
CA TYR A 161 -4.51 4.74 13.72
C TYR A 161 -5.28 4.38 12.45
N ASP A 162 -6.47 3.82 12.61
CA ASP A 162 -7.42 3.59 11.52
C ASP A 162 -8.84 3.91 12.02
N PRO A 163 -9.58 4.82 11.35
CA PRO A 163 -10.92 5.22 11.77
C PRO A 163 -11.96 4.09 11.66
N PHE A 164 -11.72 3.06 10.85
CA PHE A 164 -12.63 1.91 10.69
C PHE A 164 -12.39 0.80 11.72
N LEU A 165 -11.34 0.95 12.54
CA LEU A 165 -11.00 0.01 13.61
C LEU A 165 -11.10 0.66 15.00
N GLU A 166 -11.79 1.81 15.12
CA GLU A 166 -12.08 2.41 16.42
C GLU A 166 -12.91 1.44 17.27
N GLY A 167 -12.45 1.17 18.50
CA GLY A 167 -13.06 0.16 19.37
C GLY A 167 -12.58 -1.28 19.14
N HIS A 168 -11.77 -1.53 18.11
CA HIS A 168 -11.18 -2.84 17.80
C HIS A 168 -9.65 -2.74 17.83
N LYS A 169 -9.06 -3.16 18.96
CA LYS A 169 -7.60 -3.16 19.12
C LYS A 169 -6.99 -4.36 18.39
N ILE A 170 -6.33 -4.10 17.27
CA ILE A 170 -5.65 -5.13 16.46
C ILE A 170 -4.19 -5.26 16.89
N VAL A 171 -3.53 -4.14 17.19
CA VAL A 171 -2.12 -4.10 17.63
C VAL A 171 -1.96 -3.23 18.88
N GLU A 172 -0.90 -3.46 19.66
CA GLU A 172 -0.70 -2.78 20.95
C GLU A 172 -0.53 -1.26 20.84
N ASN A 173 0.13 -0.84 19.76
CA ASN A 173 0.53 0.52 19.38
C ASN A 173 -0.56 1.32 18.65
N GLN A 174 -1.79 0.82 18.61
CA GLN A 174 -2.94 1.45 17.97
C GLN A 174 -3.59 2.51 18.86
N TYR A 175 -3.80 3.70 18.30
CA TYR A 175 -4.56 4.79 18.90
C TYR A 175 -6.05 4.61 18.62
N SER A 176 -6.89 5.05 19.56
CA SER A 176 -8.36 5.02 19.43
C SER A 176 -8.97 6.35 19.02
N SER A 177 -8.17 7.41 18.93
CA SER A 177 -8.58 8.77 18.57
C SER A 177 -7.62 9.36 17.55
N PHE A 178 -8.16 9.96 16.50
CA PHE A 178 -7.34 10.63 15.49
C PHE A 178 -6.58 11.82 16.05
N ASP A 179 -7.21 12.58 16.95
CA ASP A 179 -6.60 13.79 17.50
C ASP A 179 -5.46 13.46 18.47
N GLU A 180 -5.62 12.41 19.28
CA GLU A 180 -4.54 11.91 20.15
C GLU A 180 -3.39 11.31 19.33
N PHE A 181 -3.72 10.58 18.26
CA PHE A 181 -2.72 10.08 17.32
C PHE A 181 -1.92 11.25 16.74
N LEU A 182 -2.59 12.27 16.20
CA LEU A 182 -1.91 13.41 15.60
C LEU A 182 -1.15 14.26 16.61
N SER A 183 -1.60 14.40 17.87
CA SER A 183 -0.88 15.20 18.86
C SER A 183 0.50 14.63 19.18
N ASP A 184 0.65 13.31 19.11
CA ASP A 184 1.88 12.63 19.48
C ASP A 184 2.89 12.55 18.33
N MET A 185 2.42 12.55 17.07
CA MET A 185 3.26 12.32 15.89
C MET A 185 3.92 13.59 15.34
N ASP A 186 5.17 13.49 14.94
CA ASP A 186 5.85 14.53 14.15
C ASP A 186 5.79 14.19 12.64
N MET A 187 5.69 12.89 12.31
CA MET A 187 5.53 12.37 10.95
C MET A 187 4.31 11.45 10.83
N VAL A 188 3.57 11.58 9.74
CA VAL A 188 2.42 10.72 9.40
C VAL A 188 2.65 10.03 8.06
N VAL A 189 2.46 8.72 8.02
CA VAL A 189 2.57 7.87 6.84
C VAL A 189 1.18 7.44 6.41
N ILE A 190 0.72 7.87 5.24
CA ILE A 190 -0.61 7.55 4.72
C ILE A 190 -0.54 6.25 3.93
N LEU A 191 -1.05 5.17 4.52
CA LEU A 191 -1.07 3.84 3.89
C LEU A 191 -2.41 3.51 3.24
N VAL A 192 -3.50 4.13 3.72
CA VAL A 192 -4.85 3.88 3.21
C VAL A 192 -5.57 5.19 2.95
N LYS A 193 -6.16 5.28 1.77
CA LYS A 193 -6.89 6.46 1.27
C LYS A 193 -8.35 6.54 1.75
N HIS A 194 -8.60 6.36 3.04
CA HIS A 194 -9.94 6.54 3.62
C HIS A 194 -10.50 7.94 3.33
N ASP A 195 -11.83 8.04 3.23
CA ASP A 195 -12.49 9.34 3.10
C ASP A 195 -12.31 10.21 4.35
N HIS A 196 -12.06 9.57 5.50
CA HIS A 196 -11.77 10.24 6.75
C HIS A 196 -10.55 11.17 6.65
N ILE A 197 -9.40 10.70 6.15
CA ILE A 197 -8.22 11.58 6.00
C ILE A 197 -8.44 12.66 4.95
N LYS A 198 -9.16 12.34 3.87
CA LYS A 198 -9.51 13.29 2.80
C LYS A 198 -10.31 14.49 3.32
N ARG A 199 -11.08 14.31 4.40
CA ARG A 199 -11.89 15.36 5.05
C ARG A 199 -11.14 16.11 6.16
N ASN A 200 -9.92 15.69 6.49
CA ASN A 200 -9.16 16.21 7.64
C ASN A 200 -7.73 16.65 7.29
N TRP A 201 -7.44 17.00 6.03
CA TRP A 201 -6.10 17.45 5.61
C TRP A 201 -5.56 18.61 6.44
N ASP A 202 -6.42 19.54 6.87
CA ASP A 202 -6.00 20.68 7.68
C ASP A 202 -5.35 20.27 9.01
N LYS A 203 -5.74 19.12 9.58
CA LYS A 203 -5.16 18.60 10.83
C LYS A 203 -3.74 18.06 10.64
N LEU A 204 -3.31 17.77 9.41
CA LEU A 204 -1.97 17.30 9.08
C LEU A 204 -0.97 18.45 8.85
N LYS A 205 -1.42 19.71 8.85
CA LYS A 205 -0.53 20.87 8.66
C LYS A 205 0.56 20.90 9.73
N GLY A 206 1.80 21.12 9.28
CA GLY A 206 2.97 21.15 10.15
C GLY A 206 3.55 19.78 10.51
N LYS A 207 2.94 18.68 10.04
CA LYS A 207 3.53 17.33 10.11
C LYS A 207 4.43 17.09 8.90
N VAL A 208 5.43 16.24 9.06
CA VAL A 208 6.10 15.58 7.93
C VAL A 208 5.18 14.49 7.40
N ILE A 209 4.93 14.43 6.08
CA ILE A 209 3.96 13.49 5.50
C ILE A 209 4.66 12.62 4.45
N LEU A 210 4.55 11.31 4.61
CA LEU A 210 4.81 10.34 3.53
C LEU A 210 3.46 9.81 3.02
N ASP A 211 3.11 10.17 1.80
CA ASP A 211 1.88 9.72 1.15
C ASP A 211 2.15 8.57 0.16
N CYS A 212 1.86 7.35 0.60
CA CYS A 212 1.98 6.15 -0.22
C CYS A 212 0.78 5.93 -1.16
N CYS A 213 -0.25 6.78 -1.09
CA CYS A 213 -1.48 6.65 -1.86
C CYS A 213 -1.66 7.72 -2.94
N ASN A 214 -0.82 8.78 -2.91
CA ASN A 214 -0.90 9.95 -3.78
C ASN A 214 -2.29 10.63 -3.78
N ILE A 215 -2.74 11.04 -2.59
CA ILE A 215 -4.04 11.68 -2.36
C ILE A 215 -3.95 12.99 -1.55
N CYS A 216 -2.83 13.27 -0.89
CA CYS A 216 -2.66 14.44 -0.04
C CYS A 216 -2.42 15.69 -0.91
N PRO A 217 -3.24 16.76 -0.78
CA PRO A 217 -3.09 17.96 -1.58
C PRO A 217 -2.13 19.00 -0.98
N LEU A 218 -1.50 18.69 0.16
CA LEU A 218 -0.60 19.61 0.84
C LEU A 218 0.74 19.70 0.10
N GLU A 219 1.41 20.84 0.21
CA GLU A 219 2.76 21.03 -0.33
C GLU A 219 3.83 20.42 0.58
N GLY A 220 5.01 20.13 0.02
CA GLY A 220 6.14 19.60 0.79
C GLY A 220 5.95 18.16 1.29
N ILE A 221 5.06 17.41 0.66
CA ILE A 221 4.83 16.00 0.99
C ILE A 221 5.85 15.10 0.29
N TYR A 222 6.21 14.01 0.96
CA TYR A 222 7.00 12.94 0.37
C TYR A 222 6.07 11.91 -0.26
N HIS A 223 6.55 11.32 -1.36
CA HIS A 223 5.96 10.11 -1.93
C HIS A 223 6.94 8.94 -1.86
N ILE A 224 6.41 7.75 -2.15
CA ILE A 224 7.18 6.52 -2.30
C ILE A 224 8.22 6.63 -3.41
#